data_AF-A0A951MTX2-F1
#
_entry.id   AF-A0A951MTX2-F1
#
_cell.length_a   1.000
_cell.length_b   1.000
_cell.length_c   1.000
_cell.angle_alpha   90.00
_cell.angle_beta   90.00
_cell.angle_gamma   90.00
#
_symmetry.space_group_name_H-M   'P 1'
#
loop_
_entity.id
_entity.type
_entity.pdbx_description
1 polymer ?
#
loop_
_entity_poly.entity_id
_entity_poly.type
_entity_poly.pdbx_seq_one_letter_code
_entity_poly.pdbx_strand_id
1 'polypeptide(L)'
;QDKPASRPIRRAAPDPEAGPNAPGPRDVVEEVGRAARQPAAAAGPATAMLPEQGRGGGALPAAPGRVTVSAGGGSELLQAPERRQDPGLYAEIIRAAEEIGSSADRRAVLARLLAKSDLSHDNVVAIIAATRTMASDTDKRAVLEHAVRHRSFRANPLTHVFYDALRTFTSSTDQRALLTTLLEARRLDSACLELIFKHLPRLGSVTDQRVVLTHAVRTQRIQGHAREAYLAAARAMDSDTDRRAALAALMDLDDARTPAAPASAQPTGTSRHTREDDGQQVWTSVHHVEGTRNGVPVAVDIVVTDALFTGERWNVRGFRPGGSLLVEERVGGRTRRVQATRDAAGNLVWSYWVDGQPRPFDAAARRWMENVIRESAA
;
A
#
# COMPACT_ATOMS: atom_id res chain seq x y z
N GLN A 1 69.64 -15.99 -7.49
CA GLN A 1 68.20 -16.32 -7.58
C GLN A 1 67.84 -16.96 -6.26
N ASP A 2 67.52 -16.14 -5.25
CA ASP A 2 67.19 -16.58 -3.90
C ASP A 2 65.71 -16.37 -3.64
N LYS A 3 65.03 -17.45 -3.28
CA LYS A 3 63.60 -17.54 -3.01
C LYS A 3 63.43 -18.04 -1.57
N PRO A 4 62.89 -17.25 -0.63
CA PRO A 4 62.63 -17.78 0.71
C PRO A 4 61.30 -18.52 0.76
N ALA A 5 61.34 -19.72 1.36
CA ALA A 5 60.22 -20.63 1.54
C ALA A 5 59.32 -20.23 2.71
N SER A 6 58.01 -20.23 2.46
CA SER A 6 56.95 -19.98 3.44
C SER A 6 56.75 -21.14 4.41
N ARG A 7 56.66 -20.82 5.71
CA ARG A 7 56.17 -21.72 6.78
C ARG A 7 54.64 -21.84 6.73
N PRO A 8 54.05 -23.05 6.93
CA PRO A 8 52.61 -23.19 7.08
C PRO A 8 52.16 -23.05 8.55
N ILE A 9 51.04 -22.35 8.74
CA ILE A 9 50.34 -22.18 10.02
C ILE A 9 49.43 -23.40 10.25
N ARG A 10 49.63 -24.08 11.39
CA ARG A 10 48.77 -25.15 11.92
C ARG A 10 47.35 -24.63 12.17
N ARG A 11 46.34 -25.25 11.54
CA ARG A 11 44.93 -25.18 11.95
C ARG A 11 44.63 -26.34 12.90
N ALA A 12 44.10 -26.01 14.07
CA ALA A 12 43.58 -26.98 15.04
C ALA A 12 42.24 -27.56 14.54
N ALA A 13 42.08 -28.87 14.68
CA ALA A 13 40.81 -29.59 14.53
C ALA A 13 40.11 -29.67 15.90
N PRO A 14 38.77 -29.63 15.97
CA PRO A 14 38.05 -30.05 17.16
C PRO A 14 37.66 -31.54 17.08
N ASP A 15 37.85 -32.23 18.21
CA ASP A 15 37.43 -33.62 18.46
C ASP A 15 35.90 -33.80 18.38
N PRO A 16 35.42 -34.96 17.89
CA PRO A 16 34.07 -35.44 18.13
C PRO A 16 34.07 -36.60 19.15
N GLU A 17 32.98 -36.69 19.94
CA GLU A 17 32.22 -37.91 20.26
C GLU A 17 31.74 -38.06 21.72
N ALA A 18 30.53 -38.66 21.78
CA ALA A 18 29.90 -39.44 22.86
C ALA A 18 29.39 -38.68 24.10
N GLY A 19 28.16 -38.85 24.59
CA GLY A 19 27.07 -39.79 24.32
C GLY A 19 26.02 -39.67 25.45
N PRO A 20 24.83 -40.31 25.34
CA PRO A 20 23.64 -40.02 26.15
C PRO A 20 23.40 -41.04 27.28
N ASN A 21 22.73 -40.64 28.38
CA ASN A 21 21.68 -41.44 29.08
C ASN A 21 21.15 -40.81 30.40
N ALA A 22 19.82 -40.60 30.42
CA ALA A 22 18.78 -40.95 31.44
C ALA A 22 18.89 -40.49 32.93
N PRO A 23 17.83 -40.64 33.79
CA PRO A 23 16.38 -40.85 33.59
C PRO A 23 15.46 -39.86 34.39
N GLY A 24 14.13 -39.98 34.20
CA GLY A 24 13.07 -39.28 34.98
C GLY A 24 12.89 -39.79 36.43
N PRO A 25 11.85 -39.34 37.18
CA PRO A 25 10.54 -40.03 37.11
C PRO A 25 9.24 -39.22 37.47
N ARG A 26 8.11 -39.75 36.95
CA ARG A 26 6.76 -40.01 37.56
C ARG A 26 5.88 -38.86 38.07
N ASP A 27 4.70 -38.66 37.45
CA ASP A 27 3.35 -39.24 37.72
C ASP A 27 2.57 -38.46 38.78
N VAL A 28 1.45 -37.82 38.39
CA VAL A 28 0.18 -37.86 39.13
C VAL A 28 -0.99 -37.77 38.13
N VAL A 29 -1.86 -38.76 38.25
CA VAL A 29 -3.17 -38.97 37.61
C VAL A 29 -4.22 -38.15 38.36
N GLU A 30 -5.17 -37.49 37.67
CA GLU A 30 -6.57 -37.57 38.10
C GLU A 30 -7.57 -37.27 36.96
N GLU A 31 -8.49 -38.21 36.86
CA GLU A 31 -9.68 -38.33 36.03
C GLU A 31 -10.85 -37.58 36.69
N VAL A 32 -11.88 -37.22 35.92
CA VAL A 32 -13.34 -37.20 36.27
C VAL A 32 -14.07 -36.14 35.44
N GLY A 33 -15.19 -36.52 34.80
CA GLY A 33 -16.28 -35.57 34.57
C GLY A 33 -17.02 -35.59 33.22
N ARG A 34 -17.52 -36.75 32.82
CA ARG A 34 -18.61 -36.89 31.82
C ARG A 34 -19.88 -36.20 32.34
N ALA A 35 -20.54 -35.35 31.53
CA ALA A 35 -21.99 -35.15 31.65
C ALA A 35 -22.58 -34.64 30.32
N ALA A 36 -23.28 -35.56 29.64
CA ALA A 36 -24.23 -35.27 28.58
C ALA A 36 -25.48 -34.59 29.17
N ARG A 37 -26.08 -33.64 28.44
CA ARG A 37 -27.48 -33.28 28.60
C ARG A 37 -28.17 -33.22 27.24
N GLN A 38 -29.07 -34.16 27.04
CA GLN A 38 -30.13 -34.18 26.04
C GLN A 38 -31.34 -33.32 26.52
N PRO A 39 -32.30 -33.03 25.62
CA PRO A 39 -33.26 -31.93 25.77
C PRO A 39 -34.55 -32.34 26.49
N ALA A 40 -35.24 -31.36 27.06
CA ALA A 40 -36.60 -31.52 27.57
C ALA A 40 -37.59 -30.76 26.69
N ALA A 41 -38.59 -31.49 26.21
CA ALA A 41 -39.77 -31.02 25.51
C ALA A 41 -40.91 -30.69 26.50
N ALA A 42 -41.98 -30.09 25.93
CA ALA A 42 -43.35 -29.95 26.41
C ALA A 42 -43.73 -28.68 27.18
N ALA A 43 -44.52 -27.81 26.53
CA ALA A 43 -45.93 -27.53 26.88
C ALA A 43 -46.52 -26.41 25.99
N GLY A 44 -47.58 -26.72 25.25
CA GLY A 44 -48.66 -25.77 24.94
C GLY A 44 -49.93 -26.23 25.67
N PRO A 45 -51.14 -25.73 25.38
CA PRO A 45 -51.53 -24.46 24.75
C PRO A 45 -52.42 -23.61 25.69
N ALA A 46 -52.66 -22.34 25.36
CA ALA A 46 -53.76 -21.58 25.97
C ALA A 46 -54.56 -20.85 24.89
N THR A 47 -55.70 -21.47 24.57
CA THR A 47 -56.83 -20.91 23.85
C THR A 47 -57.49 -19.83 24.71
N ALA A 48 -57.63 -18.61 24.19
CA ALA A 48 -58.54 -17.61 24.75
C ALA A 48 -59.36 -16.99 23.62
N MET A 49 -60.67 -17.19 23.73
CA MET A 49 -61.72 -16.60 22.91
C MET A 49 -61.86 -15.09 23.13
N LEU A 50 -62.06 -14.35 22.03
CA LEU A 50 -63.10 -13.32 21.73
C LEU A 50 -63.51 -12.30 22.83
N PRO A 51 -63.79 -11.02 22.46
CA PRO A 51 -64.96 -10.73 21.64
C PRO A 51 -64.77 -9.73 20.48
N GLU A 52 -65.62 -9.93 19.47
CA GLU A 52 -66.06 -8.94 18.50
C GLU A 52 -66.76 -7.75 19.19
N GLN A 53 -66.52 -6.54 18.69
CA GLN A 53 -67.52 -5.70 17.99
C GLN A 53 -67.00 -4.27 17.85
N GLY A 54 -67.20 -3.66 16.67
CA GLY A 54 -67.13 -2.21 16.53
C GLY A 54 -66.71 -1.69 15.16
N ARG A 55 -67.69 -1.60 14.24
CA ARG A 55 -67.61 -0.85 12.98
C ARG A 55 -67.08 0.58 13.18
N GLY A 56 -66.20 1.01 12.28
CA GLY A 56 -65.85 2.43 12.10
C GLY A 56 -65.06 2.61 10.81
N GLY A 57 -65.75 2.92 9.72
CA GLY A 57 -65.14 3.22 8.43
C GLY A 57 -64.34 4.51 8.49
N GLY A 58 -63.03 4.40 8.27
CA GLY A 58 -62.15 5.52 7.97
C GLY A 58 -61.19 5.05 6.89
N ALA A 59 -61.37 5.56 5.67
CA ALA A 59 -60.45 5.34 4.57
C ALA A 59 -59.08 5.95 4.94
N LEU A 60 -58.18 5.09 5.40
CA LEU A 60 -56.76 5.42 5.54
C LEU A 60 -56.18 5.65 4.14
N PRO A 61 -55.34 6.67 3.94
CA PRO A 61 -54.66 6.87 2.66
C PRO A 61 -53.78 5.65 2.39
N ALA A 62 -53.85 5.14 1.16
CA ALA A 62 -53.07 4.00 0.69
C ALA A 62 -51.59 4.19 1.07
N ALA A 63 -51.07 3.25 1.88
CA ALA A 63 -49.65 3.17 2.17
C ALA A 63 -48.86 3.11 0.84
N PRO A 64 -47.67 3.75 0.75
CA PRO A 64 -46.87 3.69 -0.47
C PRO A 64 -46.63 2.23 -0.86
N GLY A 65 -46.98 1.91 -2.10
CA GLY A 65 -46.99 0.54 -2.62
C GLY A 65 -45.63 -0.10 -2.47
N ARG A 66 -45.55 -1.16 -1.67
CA ARG A 66 -44.36 -2.00 -1.51
C ARG A 66 -44.01 -2.60 -2.87
N VAL A 67 -42.83 -2.26 -3.39
CA VAL A 67 -42.32 -2.82 -4.65
C VAL A 67 -42.05 -4.31 -4.43
N THR A 68 -42.91 -5.18 -4.95
CA THR A 68 -42.69 -6.64 -4.96
C THR A 68 -41.88 -7.01 -6.19
N VAL A 69 -40.64 -7.45 -6.00
CA VAL A 69 -39.74 -7.82 -7.09
C VAL A 69 -39.87 -9.32 -7.35
N SER A 70 -40.41 -9.69 -8.52
CA SER A 70 -40.49 -11.08 -8.95
C SER A 70 -39.11 -11.58 -9.42
N ALA A 71 -38.89 -12.90 -9.53
CA ALA A 71 -37.57 -13.52 -9.78
C ALA A 71 -36.86 -13.11 -11.10
N GLY A 72 -37.50 -12.32 -11.97
CA GLY A 72 -36.90 -11.67 -13.15
C GLY A 72 -36.71 -10.14 -13.03
N GLY A 73 -36.89 -9.56 -11.85
CA GLY A 73 -37.04 -8.12 -11.64
C GLY A 73 -35.75 -7.27 -11.66
N GLY A 74 -34.58 -7.87 -11.91
CA GLY A 74 -33.31 -7.14 -11.99
C GLY A 74 -33.33 -6.04 -13.07
N SER A 75 -33.92 -6.32 -14.23
CA SER A 75 -34.05 -5.36 -15.33
C SER A 75 -34.95 -4.17 -14.99
N GLU A 76 -35.98 -4.38 -14.17
CA GLU A 76 -36.89 -3.30 -13.75
C GLU A 76 -36.23 -2.41 -12.68
N LEU A 77 -35.51 -3.03 -11.73
CA LEU A 77 -34.69 -2.32 -10.76
C LEU A 77 -33.52 -1.55 -11.41
N LEU A 78 -33.01 -1.99 -12.56
CA LEU A 78 -32.00 -1.25 -13.31
C LEU A 78 -32.56 0.05 -13.93
N GLN A 79 -33.85 0.09 -14.27
CA GLN A 79 -34.49 1.28 -14.83
C GLN A 79 -35.07 2.23 -13.76
N ALA A 80 -35.40 1.71 -12.57
CA ALA A 80 -35.99 2.51 -11.49
C ALA A 80 -35.19 3.78 -11.10
N PRO A 81 -33.83 3.76 -10.98
CA PRO A 81 -33.04 4.92 -10.58
C PRO A 81 -33.00 6.05 -11.61
N GLU A 82 -33.45 5.83 -12.85
CA GLU A 82 -33.49 6.85 -13.90
C GLU A 82 -34.82 7.59 -13.96
N ARG A 83 -35.90 6.97 -13.46
CA ARG A 83 -37.25 7.47 -13.67
C ARG A 83 -37.73 8.46 -12.60
N ARG A 84 -37.12 8.49 -11.40
CA ARG A 84 -37.48 9.41 -10.31
C ARG A 84 -36.27 9.83 -9.48
N GLN A 85 -36.10 11.13 -9.27
CA GLN A 85 -35.12 11.73 -8.35
C GLN A 85 -35.75 11.85 -6.95
N ASP A 86 -36.16 10.72 -6.35
CA ASP A 86 -36.62 10.70 -4.96
C ASP A 86 -35.57 10.01 -4.09
N PRO A 87 -34.81 10.76 -3.26
CA PRO A 87 -33.81 10.19 -2.36
C PRO A 87 -34.36 9.13 -1.39
N GLY A 88 -35.65 9.20 -1.04
CA GLY A 88 -36.30 8.22 -0.18
C GLY A 88 -36.42 6.83 -0.81
N LEU A 89 -36.48 6.76 -2.14
CA LEU A 89 -36.66 5.53 -2.89
C LEU A 89 -35.39 4.67 -2.96
N TYR A 90 -34.21 5.27 -2.76
CA TYR A 90 -32.95 4.51 -2.75
C TYR A 90 -32.90 3.45 -1.64
N ALA A 91 -33.42 3.76 -0.44
CA ALA A 91 -33.47 2.79 0.65
C ALA A 91 -34.36 1.59 0.35
N GLU A 92 -35.39 1.77 -0.48
CA GLU A 92 -36.26 0.68 -0.95
C GLU A 92 -35.59 -0.14 -2.05
N ILE A 93 -34.93 0.51 -3.02
CA ILE A 93 -34.17 -0.20 -4.05
C ILE A 93 -33.04 -1.02 -3.43
N ILE A 94 -32.35 -0.50 -2.41
CA ILE A 94 -31.27 -1.24 -1.71
C ILE A 94 -31.84 -2.48 -1.03
N ARG A 95 -32.96 -2.35 -0.30
CA ARG A 95 -33.64 -3.51 0.33
C ARG A 95 -34.10 -4.53 -0.71
N ALA A 96 -34.67 -4.09 -1.83
CA ALA A 96 -35.05 -4.97 -2.92
C ALA A 96 -33.85 -5.66 -3.58
N ALA A 97 -32.71 -4.98 -3.67
CA ALA A 97 -31.48 -5.55 -4.22
C ALA A 97 -30.93 -6.70 -3.36
N GLU A 98 -31.15 -6.67 -2.04
CA GLU A 98 -30.74 -7.76 -1.14
C GLU A 98 -31.51 -9.07 -1.40
N GLU A 99 -32.71 -8.99 -1.95
CA GLU A 99 -33.54 -10.15 -2.32
C GLU A 99 -33.11 -10.77 -3.67
N ILE A 100 -32.28 -10.08 -4.46
CA ILE A 100 -31.77 -10.59 -5.75
C ILE A 100 -30.80 -11.74 -5.49
N GLY A 101 -31.13 -12.95 -5.94
CA GLY A 101 -30.28 -14.14 -5.76
C GLY A 101 -28.97 -14.14 -6.58
N SER A 102 -28.96 -13.46 -7.74
CA SER A 102 -27.79 -13.34 -8.61
C SER A 102 -26.84 -12.23 -8.12
N SER A 103 -25.59 -12.59 -7.80
CA SER A 103 -24.57 -11.61 -7.36
C SER A 103 -24.21 -10.61 -8.47
N ALA A 104 -24.25 -11.03 -9.74
CA ALA A 104 -23.97 -10.18 -10.88
C ALA A 104 -25.06 -9.10 -11.07
N ASP A 105 -26.33 -9.48 -10.95
CA ASP A 105 -27.45 -8.54 -11.05
C ASP A 105 -27.48 -7.60 -9.86
N ARG A 106 -27.25 -8.14 -8.64
CA ARG A 106 -27.11 -7.32 -7.43
C ARG A 106 -25.99 -6.31 -7.58
N ARG A 107 -24.81 -6.72 -8.07
CA ARG A 107 -23.70 -5.80 -8.37
C ARG A 107 -24.13 -4.70 -9.34
N ALA A 108 -24.83 -5.03 -10.42
CA ALA A 108 -25.24 -4.06 -11.43
C ALA A 108 -26.16 -2.97 -10.83
N VAL A 109 -27.14 -3.37 -10.02
CA VAL A 109 -28.05 -2.44 -9.32
C VAL A 109 -27.27 -1.58 -8.32
N LEU A 110 -26.47 -2.18 -7.44
CA LEU A 110 -25.73 -1.46 -6.40
C LEU A 110 -24.70 -0.49 -6.97
N ALA A 111 -23.95 -0.88 -8.01
CA ALA A 111 -22.99 -0.01 -8.68
C ALA A 111 -23.68 1.21 -9.33
N ARG A 112 -24.83 0.99 -9.97
CA ARG A 112 -25.60 2.07 -10.59
C ARG A 112 -26.15 3.06 -9.58
N LEU A 113 -26.55 2.60 -8.38
CA LEU A 113 -26.90 3.47 -7.27
C LEU A 113 -25.67 4.26 -6.81
N LEU A 114 -24.52 3.62 -6.60
CA LEU A 114 -23.29 4.30 -6.17
C LEU A 114 -22.80 5.39 -7.14
N ALA A 115 -23.17 5.33 -8.42
CA ALA A 115 -22.85 6.37 -9.41
C ALA A 115 -23.69 7.66 -9.26
N LYS A 116 -24.80 7.65 -8.52
CA LYS A 116 -25.68 8.83 -8.36
C LYS A 116 -25.07 9.83 -7.37
N SER A 117 -25.06 11.12 -7.71
CA SER A 117 -24.37 12.14 -6.91
C SER A 117 -25.09 12.49 -5.60
N ASP A 118 -26.38 12.22 -5.51
CA ASP A 118 -27.31 12.60 -4.44
C ASP A 118 -27.56 11.50 -3.39
N LEU A 119 -26.78 10.40 -3.40
CA LEU A 119 -26.90 9.39 -2.35
C LEU A 119 -26.55 9.96 -0.98
N SER A 120 -27.46 9.76 -0.03
CA SER A 120 -27.19 9.96 1.39
C SER A 120 -26.07 9.05 1.87
N HIS A 121 -25.40 9.48 2.95
CA HIS A 121 -24.38 8.68 3.61
C HIS A 121 -24.91 7.31 4.05
N ASP A 122 -26.12 7.26 4.62
CA ASP A 122 -26.75 6.03 5.09
C ASP A 122 -27.03 5.05 3.96
N ASN A 123 -27.42 5.55 2.78
CA ASN A 123 -27.62 4.70 1.60
C ASN A 123 -26.28 4.11 1.12
N VAL A 124 -25.17 4.86 1.18
CA VAL A 124 -23.85 4.30 0.87
C VAL A 124 -23.46 3.21 1.87
N VAL A 125 -23.69 3.45 3.17
CA VAL A 125 -23.44 2.47 4.23
C VAL A 125 -24.26 1.19 3.97
N ALA A 126 -25.55 1.33 3.66
CA ALA A 126 -26.43 0.21 3.36
C ALA A 126 -26.00 -0.57 2.11
N ILE A 127 -25.57 0.12 1.04
CA ILE A 127 -25.04 -0.54 -0.17
C ILE A 127 -23.78 -1.35 0.14
N ILE A 128 -22.84 -0.79 0.90
CA ILE A 128 -21.63 -1.52 1.31
C ILE A 128 -22.02 -2.71 2.19
N ALA A 129 -22.94 -2.55 3.13
CA ALA A 129 -23.42 -3.64 3.99
C ALA A 129 -24.05 -4.78 3.17
N ALA A 130 -24.84 -4.47 2.14
CA ALA A 130 -25.48 -5.45 1.26
C ALA A 130 -24.47 -6.36 0.52
N THR A 131 -23.21 -5.92 0.36
CA THR A 131 -22.17 -6.75 -0.27
C THR A 131 -21.78 -7.97 0.59
N ARG A 132 -22.00 -7.92 1.91
CA ARG A 132 -21.68 -9.03 2.84
C ARG A 132 -22.41 -10.32 2.51
N THR A 133 -23.60 -10.23 1.95
CA THR A 133 -24.47 -11.38 1.65
C THR A 133 -24.37 -11.83 0.19
N MET A 134 -23.52 -11.20 -0.61
CA MET A 134 -23.24 -11.65 -1.98
C MET A 134 -22.41 -12.94 -1.95
N ALA A 135 -22.64 -13.83 -2.92
CA ALA A 135 -21.91 -15.10 -3.00
C ALA A 135 -20.56 -14.96 -3.72
N SER A 136 -20.49 -14.09 -4.74
CA SER A 136 -19.30 -13.92 -5.61
C SER A 136 -18.37 -12.83 -5.09
N ASP A 137 -17.13 -13.18 -4.75
CA ASP A 137 -16.11 -12.22 -4.30
C ASP A 137 -15.70 -11.23 -5.40
N THR A 138 -15.69 -11.67 -6.67
CA THR A 138 -15.48 -10.80 -7.83
C THR A 138 -16.55 -9.70 -7.88
N ASP A 139 -17.80 -10.06 -7.64
CA ASP A 139 -18.90 -9.10 -7.67
C ASP A 139 -18.89 -8.19 -6.43
N LYS A 140 -18.61 -8.73 -5.24
CA LYS A 140 -18.38 -7.93 -4.02
C LYS A 140 -17.31 -6.89 -4.25
N ARG A 141 -16.15 -7.30 -4.78
CA ARG A 141 -15.02 -6.41 -5.06
C ARG A 141 -15.44 -5.30 -5.99
N ALA A 142 -16.13 -5.62 -7.08
CA ALA A 142 -16.53 -4.62 -8.05
C ALA A 142 -17.47 -3.54 -7.45
N VAL A 143 -18.41 -3.91 -6.56
CA VAL A 143 -19.24 -2.93 -5.84
C VAL A 143 -18.38 -2.07 -4.90
N LEU A 144 -17.50 -2.71 -4.12
CA LEU A 144 -16.65 -2.00 -3.15
C LEU A 144 -15.62 -1.08 -3.82
N GLU A 145 -15.01 -1.49 -4.93
CA GLU A 145 -14.14 -0.63 -5.75
C GLU A 145 -14.90 0.58 -6.28
N HIS A 146 -16.15 0.39 -6.73
CA HIS A 146 -16.99 1.48 -7.20
C HIS A 146 -17.32 2.47 -6.07
N ALA A 147 -17.58 1.97 -4.85
CA ALA A 147 -17.74 2.80 -3.67
C ALA A 147 -16.46 3.60 -3.37
N VAL A 148 -15.29 2.95 -3.39
CA VAL A 148 -13.97 3.59 -3.17
C VAL A 148 -13.69 4.71 -4.17
N ARG A 149 -14.04 4.53 -5.45
CA ARG A 149 -13.80 5.54 -6.49
C ARG A 149 -14.72 6.76 -6.38
N HIS A 150 -15.94 6.59 -5.86
CA HIS A 150 -16.97 7.65 -5.90
C HIS A 150 -17.28 8.27 -4.53
N ARG A 151 -16.83 7.68 -3.43
CA ARG A 151 -17.15 8.13 -2.07
C ARG A 151 -15.91 8.40 -1.24
N SER A 152 -16.03 9.32 -0.29
CA SER A 152 -14.94 9.67 0.62
C SER A 152 -14.96 8.76 1.86
N PHE A 153 -13.91 7.96 2.06
CA PHE A 153 -13.74 7.04 3.19
C PHE A 153 -13.12 7.71 4.44
N ARG A 154 -13.49 8.97 4.72
CA ARG A 154 -12.93 9.74 5.85
C ARG A 154 -13.77 9.70 7.13
N ALA A 155 -14.89 8.98 7.11
CA ALA A 155 -15.86 8.98 8.21
C ALA A 155 -16.23 7.55 8.66
N ASN A 156 -16.20 7.34 9.96
CA ASN A 156 -16.94 6.29 10.67
C ASN A 156 -18.45 6.62 10.51
N PRO A 157 -19.33 5.71 10.04
CA PRO A 157 -19.24 4.23 10.02
C PRO A 157 -18.78 3.54 8.73
N LEU A 158 -18.60 4.25 7.60
CA LEU A 158 -18.27 3.60 6.32
C LEU A 158 -17.04 2.69 6.39
N THR A 159 -16.02 3.11 7.14
CA THR A 159 -14.80 2.33 7.35
C THR A 159 -15.10 0.96 7.98
N HIS A 160 -15.90 0.91 9.05
CA HIS A 160 -16.22 -0.35 9.73
C HIS A 160 -17.03 -1.29 8.84
N VAL A 161 -18.06 -0.77 8.17
CA VAL A 161 -18.92 -1.59 7.31
C VAL A 161 -18.15 -2.11 6.10
N PHE A 162 -17.21 -1.33 5.56
CA PHE A 162 -16.30 -1.78 4.51
C PHE A 162 -15.41 -2.93 5.00
N TYR A 163 -14.83 -2.83 6.20
CA TYR A 163 -14.03 -3.92 6.77
C TYR A 163 -14.84 -5.17 7.08
N ASP A 164 -16.09 -5.02 7.54
CA ASP A 164 -16.99 -6.15 7.75
C ASP A 164 -17.31 -6.86 6.44
N ALA A 165 -17.52 -6.11 5.36
CA ALA A 165 -17.66 -6.66 4.02
C ALA A 165 -16.38 -7.37 3.56
N LEU A 166 -15.21 -6.75 3.71
CA LEU A 166 -13.92 -7.34 3.36
C LEU A 166 -13.67 -8.66 4.08
N ARG A 167 -14.09 -8.80 5.34
CA ARG A 167 -13.96 -10.06 6.11
C ARG A 167 -14.79 -11.22 5.57
N THR A 168 -15.77 -10.97 4.69
CA THR A 168 -16.58 -12.02 4.05
C THR A 168 -15.96 -12.57 2.76
N PHE A 169 -14.83 -12.01 2.33
CA PHE A 169 -14.13 -12.51 1.15
C PHE A 169 -13.38 -13.79 1.46
N THR A 170 -13.38 -14.70 0.50
CA THR A 170 -12.62 -15.95 0.51
C THR A 170 -11.44 -15.93 -0.48
N SER A 171 -11.55 -15.15 -1.56
CA SER A 171 -10.50 -14.99 -2.57
C SER A 171 -9.44 -13.96 -2.15
N SER A 172 -8.21 -14.43 -1.92
CA SER A 172 -7.06 -13.57 -1.62
C SER A 172 -6.76 -12.58 -2.75
N THR A 173 -6.96 -13.02 -4.00
CA THR A 173 -6.73 -12.21 -5.20
C THR A 173 -7.67 -11.02 -5.25
N ASP A 174 -8.96 -11.24 -4.94
CA ASP A 174 -9.95 -10.16 -4.91
C ASP A 174 -9.72 -9.23 -3.71
N GLN A 175 -9.41 -9.77 -2.53
CA GLN A 175 -9.05 -8.95 -1.37
C GLN A 175 -7.83 -8.05 -1.67
N ARG A 176 -6.76 -8.61 -2.28
CA ARG A 176 -5.59 -7.83 -2.70
C ARG A 176 -5.96 -6.72 -3.67
N ALA A 177 -6.72 -7.03 -4.72
CA ALA A 177 -7.10 -6.07 -5.74
C ALA A 177 -7.94 -4.92 -5.13
N LEU A 178 -8.86 -5.24 -4.23
CA LEU A 178 -9.66 -4.25 -3.51
C LEU A 178 -8.80 -3.37 -2.59
N LEU A 179 -7.92 -3.96 -1.78
CA LEU A 179 -7.03 -3.23 -0.88
C LEU A 179 -6.05 -2.33 -1.65
N THR A 180 -5.54 -2.80 -2.79
CA THR A 180 -4.68 -2.00 -3.68
C THR A 180 -5.47 -0.80 -4.21
N THR A 181 -6.69 -1.00 -4.70
CA THR A 181 -7.57 0.08 -5.16
C THR A 181 -7.85 1.11 -4.05
N LEU A 182 -8.08 0.64 -2.82
CA LEU A 182 -8.30 1.52 -1.66
C LEU A 182 -7.05 2.36 -1.34
N LEU A 183 -5.86 1.78 -1.44
CA LEU A 183 -4.58 2.48 -1.25
C LEU A 183 -4.26 3.45 -2.39
N GLU A 184 -4.80 3.26 -3.60
CA GLU A 184 -4.59 4.20 -4.72
C GLU A 184 -5.54 5.40 -4.67
N ALA A 185 -6.77 5.17 -4.21
CA ALA A 185 -7.83 6.15 -4.37
C ALA A 185 -7.50 7.49 -3.71
N ARG A 186 -6.96 7.48 -2.46
CA ARG A 186 -6.63 8.69 -1.69
C ARG A 186 -5.60 8.41 -0.59
N ARG A 187 -5.04 9.48 -0.02
CA ARG A 187 -4.32 9.42 1.26
C ARG A 187 -5.27 9.00 2.38
N LEU A 188 -5.08 7.78 2.87
CA LEU A 188 -5.79 7.23 4.02
C LEU A 188 -5.19 7.80 5.31
N ASP A 189 -6.01 7.93 6.34
CA ASP A 189 -5.52 8.26 7.67
C ASP A 189 -4.83 7.06 8.34
N SER A 190 -4.13 7.32 9.45
CA SER A 190 -3.36 6.28 10.14
C SER A 190 -4.24 5.16 10.68
N ALA A 191 -5.47 5.45 11.11
CA ALA A 191 -6.39 4.45 11.67
C ALA A 191 -6.91 3.50 10.58
N CYS A 192 -7.24 4.03 9.41
CA CYS A 192 -7.62 3.23 8.25
C CYS A 192 -6.46 2.34 7.81
N LEU A 193 -5.24 2.87 7.70
CA LEU A 193 -4.05 2.09 7.34
C LEU A 193 -3.77 0.98 8.34
N GLU A 194 -3.90 1.28 9.64
CA GLU A 194 -3.75 0.29 10.70
C GLU A 194 -4.75 -0.87 10.54
N LEU A 195 -6.02 -0.57 10.24
CA LEU A 195 -7.03 -1.61 9.99
C LEU A 195 -6.71 -2.45 8.74
N ILE A 196 -6.18 -1.84 7.65
CA ILE A 196 -5.68 -2.59 6.49
C ILE A 196 -4.60 -3.56 6.93
N PHE A 197 -3.57 -3.09 7.63
CA PHE A 197 -2.43 -3.91 8.01
C PHE A 197 -2.81 -5.02 8.99
N LYS A 198 -3.72 -4.75 9.93
CA LYS A 198 -4.29 -5.78 10.83
C LYS A 198 -5.13 -6.83 10.09
N HIS A 199 -5.66 -6.50 8.91
CA HIS A 199 -6.39 -7.47 8.08
C HIS A 199 -5.48 -8.39 7.28
N LEU A 200 -4.25 -7.97 6.93
CA LEU A 200 -3.37 -8.71 6.02
C LEU A 200 -3.12 -10.17 6.38
N PRO A 201 -2.95 -10.58 7.65
CA PRO A 201 -2.79 -11.99 7.99
C PRO A 201 -3.93 -12.90 7.49
N ARG A 202 -5.11 -12.34 7.18
CA ARG A 202 -6.28 -13.06 6.67
C ARG A 202 -6.32 -13.23 5.15
N LEU A 203 -5.44 -12.56 4.40
CA LEU A 203 -5.37 -12.71 2.95
C LEU A 203 -5.03 -14.13 2.52
N GLY A 204 -4.53 -15.01 3.38
CA GLY A 204 -4.22 -16.42 3.08
C GLY A 204 -3.03 -16.65 2.13
N SER A 205 -2.67 -15.65 1.31
CA SER A 205 -1.55 -15.65 0.38
C SER A 205 -0.49 -14.64 0.80
N VAL A 206 0.69 -15.12 1.17
CA VAL A 206 1.82 -14.27 1.60
C VAL A 206 2.32 -13.39 0.45
N THR A 207 2.26 -13.88 -0.78
CA THR A 207 2.55 -13.09 -1.99
C THR A 207 1.59 -11.91 -2.10
N ASP A 208 0.29 -12.13 -1.85
CA ASP A 208 -0.70 -11.06 -1.91
C ASP A 208 -0.50 -10.05 -0.78
N GLN A 209 -0.17 -10.51 0.44
CA GLN A 209 0.20 -9.65 1.57
C GLN A 209 1.39 -8.74 1.23
N ARG A 210 2.45 -9.30 0.64
CA ARG A 210 3.61 -8.51 0.17
C ARG A 210 3.20 -7.45 -0.82
N VAL A 211 2.37 -7.80 -1.81
CA VAL A 211 1.94 -6.84 -2.83
C VAL A 211 1.21 -5.67 -2.18
N VAL A 212 0.28 -5.93 -1.24
CA VAL A 212 -0.42 -4.85 -0.53
C VAL A 212 0.54 -3.99 0.29
N LEU A 213 1.46 -4.59 1.06
CA LEU A 213 2.45 -3.85 1.86
C LEU A 213 3.35 -2.97 1.00
N THR A 214 4.00 -3.55 -0.01
CA THR A 214 4.90 -2.81 -0.91
C THR A 214 4.17 -1.72 -1.69
N HIS A 215 2.90 -1.94 -2.04
CA HIS A 215 2.07 -0.93 -2.67
C HIS A 215 1.72 0.20 -1.71
N ALA A 216 1.37 -0.10 -0.45
CA ALA A 216 1.06 0.90 0.56
C ALA A 216 2.23 1.87 0.81
N VAL A 217 3.47 1.36 0.85
CA VAL A 217 4.68 2.20 0.96
C VAL A 217 4.78 3.23 -0.17
N ARG A 218 4.42 2.85 -1.39
CA ARG A 218 4.52 3.70 -2.58
C ARG A 218 3.45 4.78 -2.63
N THR A 219 2.24 4.47 -2.17
CA THR A 219 1.09 5.37 -2.31
C THR A 219 0.75 6.14 -1.03
N GLN A 220 1.18 5.66 0.14
CA GLN A 220 0.73 6.18 1.43
C GLN A 220 1.85 6.74 2.32
N ARG A 221 1.45 7.54 3.31
CA ARG A 221 2.33 7.99 4.39
C ARG A 221 2.26 7.01 5.55
N ILE A 222 3.20 6.07 5.59
CA ILE A 222 3.30 5.08 6.68
C ILE A 222 4.09 5.69 7.85
N GLN A 223 3.38 6.15 8.89
CA GLN A 223 3.96 6.80 10.09
C GLN A 223 3.13 6.43 11.33
N GLY A 224 3.66 6.69 12.54
CA GLY A 224 2.95 6.46 13.80
C GLY A 224 2.42 5.02 13.93
N HIS A 225 1.17 4.88 14.36
CA HIS A 225 0.53 3.57 14.59
C HIS A 225 0.39 2.75 13.28
N ALA A 226 0.22 3.41 12.14
CA ALA A 226 0.20 2.70 10.85
C ALA A 226 1.56 2.04 10.54
N ARG A 227 2.68 2.66 10.95
CA ARG A 227 4.02 2.07 10.78
C ARG A 227 4.22 0.85 11.68
N GLU A 228 3.77 0.93 12.93
CA GLU A 228 3.82 -0.22 13.85
C GLU A 228 2.98 -1.39 13.33
N ALA A 229 1.77 -1.12 12.86
CA ALA A 229 0.90 -2.13 12.27
C ALA A 229 1.48 -2.72 10.98
N TYR A 230 2.13 -1.91 10.14
CA TYR A 230 2.87 -2.38 8.96
C TYR A 230 3.98 -3.37 9.36
N LEU A 231 4.81 -3.00 10.34
CA LEU A 231 5.91 -3.84 10.82
C LEU A 231 5.41 -5.15 11.44
N ALA A 232 4.31 -5.09 12.20
CA ALA A 232 3.66 -6.28 12.76
C ALA A 232 3.15 -7.21 11.65
N ALA A 233 2.47 -6.66 10.64
CA ALA A 233 1.97 -7.43 9.50
C ALA A 233 3.12 -8.07 8.71
N ALA A 234 4.20 -7.33 8.45
CA ALA A 234 5.38 -7.87 7.77
C ALA A 234 6.05 -9.00 8.58
N ARG A 235 6.14 -8.88 9.91
CA ARG A 235 6.70 -9.92 10.78
C ARG A 235 5.86 -11.20 10.80
N ALA A 236 4.54 -11.07 10.67
CA ALA A 236 3.61 -12.20 10.63
C ALA A 236 3.67 -12.97 9.29
N MET A 237 4.42 -12.51 8.29
CA MET A 237 4.60 -13.22 7.03
C MET A 237 5.55 -14.41 7.21
N ASP A 238 5.09 -15.60 6.83
CA ASP A 238 5.84 -16.84 6.94
C ASP A 238 6.98 -16.97 5.92
N SER A 239 6.90 -16.26 4.79
CA SER A 239 7.94 -16.25 3.75
C SER A 239 9.00 -15.20 4.05
N ASP A 240 10.22 -15.66 4.34
CA ASP A 240 11.41 -14.82 4.53
C ASP A 240 11.66 -13.86 3.35
N THR A 241 11.53 -14.37 2.12
CA THR A 241 11.76 -13.59 0.90
C THR A 241 10.75 -12.47 0.79
N ASP A 242 9.47 -12.78 1.01
CA ASP A 242 8.40 -11.80 0.88
C ASP A 242 8.44 -10.76 2.00
N ARG A 243 8.74 -11.21 3.23
CA ARG A 243 8.95 -10.35 4.41
C ARG A 243 10.10 -9.37 4.18
N ARG A 244 11.25 -9.85 3.71
CA ARG A 244 12.42 -9.00 3.41
C ARG A 244 12.07 -7.96 2.36
N ALA A 245 11.34 -8.33 1.30
CA ALA A 245 10.92 -7.39 0.27
C ALA A 245 9.98 -6.29 0.80
N ALA A 246 9.03 -6.64 1.68
CA ALA A 246 8.16 -5.66 2.32
C ALA A 246 8.92 -4.71 3.26
N LEU A 247 9.86 -5.22 4.06
CA LEU A 247 10.67 -4.39 4.96
C LEU A 247 11.64 -3.49 4.20
N ALA A 248 12.30 -4.00 3.15
CA ALA A 248 13.20 -3.21 2.31
C ALA A 248 12.48 -2.03 1.66
N ALA A 249 11.26 -2.22 1.17
CA ALA A 249 10.46 -1.14 0.63
C ALA A 249 10.21 -0.01 1.64
N LEU A 250 9.93 -0.35 2.90
CA LEU A 250 9.74 0.64 3.96
C LEU A 250 11.03 1.41 4.27
N MET A 251 12.18 0.72 4.29
CA MET A 251 13.49 1.35 4.54
C MET A 251 13.87 2.31 3.41
N ASP A 252 13.69 1.90 2.15
CA ASP A 252 13.94 2.76 0.99
C ASP A 252 13.08 4.04 1.02
N LEU A 253 11.86 3.96 1.59
CA LEU A 253 11.00 5.12 1.81
C LEU A 253 11.52 6.06 2.90
N ASP A 254 12.04 5.52 3.99
CA ASP A 254 12.63 6.30 5.08
C ASP A 254 13.90 7.03 4.60
N ASP A 255 14.74 6.35 3.83
CA ASP A 255 15.93 6.93 3.19
C ASP A 255 15.55 8.08 2.25
N ALA A 256 14.45 7.94 1.50
CA ALA A 256 13.96 8.99 0.59
C ALA A 256 13.27 10.16 1.31
N ARG A 257 12.74 9.94 2.52
CA ARG A 257 11.95 10.95 3.27
C ARG A 257 12.73 11.68 4.34
N THR A 258 13.87 11.17 4.76
CA THR A 258 14.76 11.89 5.66
C THR A 258 15.43 12.99 4.82
N PRO A 259 15.02 14.28 4.89
CA PRO A 259 15.89 15.34 4.40
C PRO A 259 17.18 15.15 5.17
N ALA A 260 18.32 15.06 4.47
CA ALA A 260 19.58 14.85 5.14
C ALA A 260 19.68 15.89 6.27
N ALA A 261 19.74 15.40 7.51
CA ALA A 261 20.41 16.18 8.54
C ALA A 261 21.77 16.54 7.91
N PRO A 262 22.19 17.82 7.93
CA PRO A 262 23.42 18.23 7.25
C PRO A 262 24.49 17.26 7.70
N ALA A 263 24.99 16.48 6.74
CA ALA A 263 26.05 15.55 7.02
C ALA A 263 27.18 16.39 7.64
N SER A 264 27.77 15.92 8.73
CA SER A 264 29.09 16.36 9.13
C SER A 264 30.09 15.83 8.10
N ALA A 265 29.96 16.30 6.86
CA ALA A 265 30.83 15.98 5.75
C ALA A 265 31.80 17.14 5.63
N GLN A 266 33.08 16.89 5.87
CA GLN A 266 34.11 17.86 5.55
C GLN A 266 34.45 17.69 4.06
N PRO A 267 34.39 18.75 3.24
CA PRO A 267 34.83 18.65 1.86
C PRO A 267 36.33 18.30 1.85
N THR A 268 36.65 17.08 1.41
CA THR A 268 38.03 16.56 1.35
C THR A 268 38.76 17.04 0.09
N GLY A 269 38.05 17.52 -0.93
CA GLY A 269 38.65 18.20 -2.08
C GLY A 269 37.62 18.90 -2.97
N THR A 270 37.80 20.20 -3.22
CA THR A 270 37.09 20.93 -4.27
C THR A 270 38.12 21.60 -5.16
N SER A 271 38.15 21.23 -6.44
CA SER A 271 38.92 21.95 -7.46
C SER A 271 37.96 22.57 -8.49
N ARG A 272 38.06 23.89 -8.65
CA ARG A 272 37.22 24.67 -9.54
C ARG A 272 38.11 25.42 -10.54
N HIS A 273 37.95 25.13 -11.83
CA HIS A 273 38.61 25.89 -12.90
C HIS A 273 37.56 26.58 -13.77
N THR A 274 37.56 27.92 -13.72
CA THR A 274 36.70 28.75 -14.56
C THR A 274 37.53 29.29 -15.71
N ARG A 275 37.03 29.14 -16.94
CA ARG A 275 37.62 29.69 -18.15
C ARG A 275 36.55 30.47 -18.90
N GLU A 276 36.86 31.71 -19.27
CA GLU A 276 36.00 32.50 -20.15
C GLU A 276 36.43 32.26 -21.59
N ASP A 277 35.48 31.96 -22.47
CA ASP A 277 35.74 31.70 -23.88
C ASP A 277 34.54 32.16 -24.72
N ASP A 278 34.79 32.96 -25.76
CA ASP A 278 33.77 33.61 -26.61
C ASP A 278 32.65 34.37 -25.84
N GLY A 279 33.01 35.03 -24.74
CA GLY A 279 32.05 35.75 -23.88
C GLY A 279 31.08 34.83 -23.12
N GLN A 280 31.32 33.51 -23.14
CA GLN A 280 30.61 32.53 -22.34
C GLN A 280 31.53 32.00 -21.23
N GLN A 281 31.01 31.98 -20.00
CA GLN A 281 31.72 31.34 -18.89
C GLN A 281 31.57 29.82 -18.99
N VAL A 282 32.72 29.14 -19.12
CA VAL A 282 32.83 27.69 -19.12
C VAL A 282 33.47 27.26 -17.80
N TRP A 283 32.89 26.23 -17.18
CA TRP A 283 33.37 25.74 -15.90
C TRP A 283 33.61 24.23 -15.95
N THR A 284 34.80 23.84 -15.51
CA THR A 284 35.15 22.47 -15.11
C THR A 284 35.34 22.39 -13.60
N SER A 285 34.62 21.50 -12.94
CA SER A 285 34.71 21.26 -11.50
C SER A 285 34.84 19.80 -11.15
N VAL A 286 35.59 19.54 -10.09
CA VAL A 286 35.57 18.27 -9.38
C VAL A 286 35.30 18.57 -7.91
N HIS A 287 34.20 18.00 -7.40
CA HIS A 287 33.83 18.04 -5.99
C HIS A 287 33.82 16.63 -5.46
N HIS A 288 34.63 16.40 -4.44
CA HIS A 288 34.67 15.16 -3.71
C HIS A 288 34.33 15.45 -2.24
N VAL A 289 33.30 14.78 -1.76
CA VAL A 289 32.80 14.93 -0.39
C VAL A 289 32.72 13.56 0.25
N GLU A 290 33.41 13.39 1.37
CA GLU A 290 33.30 12.19 2.21
C GLU A 290 32.73 12.54 3.57
N GLY A 291 31.97 11.64 4.15
CA GLY A 291 31.38 11.82 5.47
C GLY A 291 30.57 10.63 5.93
N THR A 292 29.70 10.86 6.89
CA THR A 292 28.77 9.85 7.39
C THR A 292 27.35 10.39 7.43
N ARG A 293 26.38 9.60 6.97
CA ARG A 293 24.93 9.89 7.08
C ARG A 293 24.32 8.83 7.99
N ASN A 294 23.84 9.23 9.17
CA ASN A 294 23.31 8.34 10.20
C ASN A 294 24.27 7.20 10.61
N GLY A 295 25.57 7.50 10.73
CA GLY A 295 26.62 6.52 11.05
C GLY A 295 27.04 5.62 9.88
N VAL A 296 26.43 5.77 8.71
CA VAL A 296 26.79 5.04 7.49
C VAL A 296 27.76 5.89 6.65
N PRO A 297 28.90 5.34 6.18
CA PRO A 297 29.81 6.07 5.30
C PRO A 297 29.13 6.53 4.00
N VAL A 298 29.41 7.77 3.61
CA VAL A 298 28.93 8.42 2.39
C VAL A 298 30.11 9.04 1.65
N ALA A 299 30.19 8.80 0.34
CA ALA A 299 31.07 9.52 -0.57
C ALA A 299 30.27 10.05 -1.76
N VAL A 300 30.51 11.30 -2.14
CA VAL A 300 29.85 11.97 -3.27
C VAL A 300 30.92 12.53 -4.19
N ASP A 301 30.82 12.18 -5.47
CA ASP A 301 31.62 12.76 -6.55
C ASP A 301 30.72 13.55 -7.51
N ILE A 302 31.05 14.81 -7.71
CA ILE A 302 30.43 15.65 -8.74
C ILE A 302 31.52 16.15 -9.68
N VAL A 303 31.47 15.67 -10.91
CA VAL A 303 32.38 16.08 -11.97
C VAL A 303 31.58 16.81 -13.04
N VAL A 304 31.97 18.03 -13.32
CA VAL A 304 31.41 18.84 -14.41
C VAL A 304 32.54 19.21 -15.35
N THR A 305 32.34 18.98 -16.64
CA THR A 305 33.27 19.37 -17.69
C THR A 305 32.56 20.25 -18.70
N ASP A 306 33.17 21.39 -19.02
CA ASP A 306 32.75 22.31 -20.08
C ASP A 306 31.25 22.68 -20.08
N ALA A 307 30.70 22.95 -18.89
CA ALA A 307 29.30 23.33 -18.72
C ALA A 307 29.08 24.84 -18.88
N LEU A 308 27.93 25.19 -19.48
CA LEU A 308 27.41 26.54 -19.67
C LEU A 308 26.33 26.81 -18.61
N PHE A 309 26.40 27.93 -17.89
CA PHE A 309 25.53 28.23 -16.74
C PHE A 309 24.66 29.49 -16.94
N THR A 310 23.53 29.56 -16.23
CA THR A 310 22.61 30.72 -16.21
C THR A 310 22.80 31.67 -15.02
N GLY A 311 23.92 31.57 -14.29
CA GLY A 311 24.31 32.55 -13.25
C GLY A 311 24.10 32.07 -11.80
N GLU A 312 23.34 31.00 -11.57
CA GLU A 312 23.31 30.32 -10.26
C GLU A 312 24.31 29.16 -10.24
N ARG A 313 25.02 28.98 -9.10
CA ARG A 313 25.91 27.84 -8.87
C ARG A 313 25.10 26.56 -9.11
N TRP A 314 25.47 25.80 -10.15
CA TRP A 314 24.89 24.51 -10.57
C TRP A 314 23.71 24.51 -11.56
N ASN A 315 23.26 25.67 -12.06
CA ASN A 315 22.21 25.70 -13.08
C ASN A 315 22.77 25.55 -14.51
N VAL A 316 22.97 24.30 -14.93
CA VAL A 316 23.56 23.96 -16.25
C VAL A 316 22.52 24.19 -17.36
N ARG A 317 22.78 25.18 -18.22
CA ARG A 317 22.02 25.44 -19.45
C ARG A 317 22.34 24.44 -20.55
N GLY A 318 23.56 23.93 -20.55
CA GLY A 318 24.04 22.96 -21.53
C GLY A 318 25.53 22.70 -21.37
N PHE A 319 26.08 21.92 -22.28
CA PHE A 319 27.50 21.61 -22.34
C PHE A 319 28.05 22.08 -23.68
N ARG A 320 29.34 22.43 -23.73
CA ARG A 320 30.06 22.50 -25.01
C ARG A 320 30.23 21.08 -25.60
N PRO A 321 30.60 20.95 -26.87
CA PRO A 321 30.96 19.64 -27.44
C PRO A 321 32.03 18.95 -26.57
N GLY A 322 31.74 17.74 -26.10
CA GLY A 322 32.60 16.98 -25.18
C GLY A 322 32.38 17.22 -23.67
N GLY A 323 31.58 18.22 -23.31
CA GLY A 323 31.23 18.49 -21.90
C GLY A 323 30.22 17.49 -21.33
N SER A 324 30.27 17.30 -20.01
CA SER A 324 29.45 16.33 -19.30
C SER A 324 29.21 16.73 -17.84
N LEU A 325 28.18 16.13 -17.24
CA LEU A 325 27.96 16.11 -15.79
C LEU A 325 27.95 14.66 -15.33
N LEU A 326 28.69 14.36 -14.27
CA LEU A 326 28.63 13.11 -13.53
C LEU A 326 28.33 13.43 -12.07
N VAL A 327 27.30 12.80 -11.53
CA VAL A 327 26.98 12.81 -10.11
C VAL A 327 26.96 11.37 -9.63
N GLU A 328 27.82 11.02 -8.70
CA GLU A 328 27.88 9.70 -8.08
C GLU A 328 27.79 9.83 -6.56
N GLU A 329 26.91 9.03 -5.95
CA GLU A 329 26.81 8.89 -4.50
C GLU A 329 27.01 7.42 -4.13
N ARG A 330 27.88 7.17 -3.15
CA ARG A 330 28.15 5.88 -2.55
C ARG A 330 27.76 5.93 -1.08
N VAL A 331 26.68 5.25 -0.69
CA VAL A 331 26.14 5.24 0.69
C VAL A 331 25.93 3.79 1.10
N GLY A 332 26.61 3.34 2.17
CA GLY A 332 26.33 2.03 2.77
C GLY A 332 26.42 0.84 1.80
N GLY A 333 27.33 0.92 0.82
CA GLY A 333 27.50 -0.11 -0.21
C GLY A 333 26.55 0.00 -1.41
N ARG A 334 25.57 0.90 -1.38
CA ARG A 334 24.75 1.26 -2.55
C ARG A 334 25.41 2.38 -3.34
N THR A 335 25.38 2.28 -4.66
CA THR A 335 25.91 3.30 -5.57
C THR A 335 24.82 3.82 -6.48
N ARG A 336 24.62 5.13 -6.52
CA ARG A 336 23.74 5.79 -7.49
C ARG A 336 24.56 6.73 -8.35
N ARG A 337 24.38 6.67 -9.66
CA ARG A 337 25.14 7.46 -10.63
C ARG A 337 24.21 8.06 -11.67
N VAL A 338 24.28 9.37 -11.88
CA VAL A 338 23.69 10.05 -13.04
C VAL A 338 24.81 10.63 -13.90
N GLN A 339 24.67 10.47 -15.21
CA GLN A 339 25.51 11.13 -16.19
C GLN A 339 24.65 11.88 -17.19
N ALA A 340 25.02 13.13 -17.49
CA ALA A 340 24.44 13.91 -18.58
C ALA A 340 25.52 14.23 -19.61
N THR A 341 25.21 13.97 -20.88
CA THR A 341 26.05 14.31 -22.03
C THR A 341 25.21 14.98 -23.12
N ARG A 342 25.86 15.53 -24.16
CA ARG A 342 25.17 15.93 -25.38
C ARG A 342 25.22 14.84 -26.43
N ASP A 343 24.09 14.63 -27.12
CA ASP A 343 24.07 13.86 -28.35
C ASP A 343 24.60 14.68 -29.54
N ALA A 344 24.68 14.05 -30.72
CA ALA A 344 25.11 14.70 -31.95
C ALA A 344 24.20 15.85 -32.41
N ALA A 345 22.94 15.87 -31.96
CA ALA A 345 21.98 16.94 -32.24
C ALA A 345 22.04 18.07 -31.21
N GLY A 346 22.91 17.97 -30.20
CA GLY A 346 23.08 18.96 -29.14
C GLY A 346 22.06 18.85 -28.00
N ASN A 347 21.21 17.81 -27.99
CA ASN A 347 20.26 17.56 -26.91
C ASN A 347 20.97 16.92 -25.71
N LEU A 348 20.45 17.19 -24.51
CA LEU A 348 20.93 16.54 -23.30
C LEU A 348 20.38 15.12 -23.20
N VAL A 349 21.27 14.14 -23.11
CA VAL A 349 20.95 12.74 -22.84
C VAL A 349 21.34 12.43 -21.40
N TRP A 350 20.39 11.89 -20.65
CA TRP A 350 20.54 11.53 -19.24
C TRP A 350 20.57 10.02 -19.10
N SER A 351 21.61 9.52 -18.44
CA SER A 351 21.76 8.11 -18.11
C SER A 351 21.82 7.95 -16.59
N TYR A 352 21.10 6.97 -16.05
CA TYR A 352 21.00 6.73 -14.63
C TYR A 352 21.29 5.26 -14.30
N TRP A 353 22.06 5.02 -13.25
CA TRP A 353 22.40 3.69 -12.77
C TRP A 353 22.22 3.59 -11.26
N VAL A 354 21.78 2.41 -10.82
CA VAL A 354 21.73 2.01 -9.41
C VAL A 354 22.47 0.68 -9.29
N ASP A 355 23.52 0.65 -8.48
CA ASP A 355 24.41 -0.50 -8.28
C ASP A 355 24.93 -1.05 -9.62
N GLY A 356 25.29 -0.14 -10.53
CA GLY A 356 25.78 -0.45 -11.88
C GLY A 356 24.71 -0.85 -12.89
N GLN A 357 23.45 -1.05 -12.47
CA GLN A 357 22.36 -1.44 -13.36
C GLN A 357 21.67 -0.20 -13.96
N PRO A 358 21.50 -0.12 -15.28
CA PRO A 358 20.84 1.01 -15.92
C PRO A 358 19.36 1.09 -15.51
N ARG A 359 18.88 2.31 -15.26
CA ARG A 359 17.49 2.62 -14.88
C ARG A 359 16.98 3.82 -15.68
N PRO A 360 15.67 3.92 -15.92
CA PRO A 360 15.09 5.14 -16.49
C PRO A 360 15.40 6.36 -15.62
N PHE A 361 15.78 7.47 -16.25
CA PHE A 361 15.94 8.75 -15.55
C PHE A 361 14.56 9.41 -15.35
N ASP A 362 13.86 8.98 -14.30
CA ASP A 362 12.51 9.42 -13.96
C ASP A 362 12.48 10.57 -12.93
N ALA A 363 11.28 10.93 -12.47
CA ALA A 363 11.09 11.99 -11.48
C ALA A 363 11.75 11.69 -10.12
N ALA A 364 11.94 10.42 -9.75
CA ALA A 364 12.61 10.05 -8.51
C ALA A 364 14.13 10.22 -8.66
N ALA A 365 14.71 9.75 -9.77
CA ALA A 365 16.12 9.94 -10.10
C ALA A 365 16.50 11.43 -10.15
N ARG A 366 15.66 12.26 -10.79
CA ARG A 366 15.86 13.71 -10.85
C ARG A 366 15.90 14.37 -9.47
N ARG A 367 14.91 14.08 -8.61
CA ARG A 367 14.86 14.63 -7.24
C ARG A 367 16.05 14.22 -6.40
N TRP A 368 16.47 12.95 -6.51
CA TRP A 368 17.65 12.47 -5.81
C TRP A 368 18.89 13.27 -6.23
N MET A 369 19.13 13.45 -7.53
CA MET A 369 20.27 14.21 -8.04
C MET A 369 20.25 15.67 -7.56
N GLU A 370 19.09 16.33 -7.64
CA GLU A 370 18.92 17.72 -7.16
C GLU A 370 19.24 17.87 -5.68
N ASN A 371 18.89 16.87 -4.86
CA ASN A 371 19.21 16.86 -3.44
C ASN A 371 20.72 16.67 -3.20
N VAL A 372 21.36 15.72 -3.90
CA VAL A 372 22.82 15.47 -3.77
C VAL A 372 23.62 16.72 -4.14
N ILE A 373 23.28 17.39 -5.25
CA ILE A 373 23.95 18.63 -5.67
C ILE A 373 23.75 19.74 -4.64
N ARG A 374 22.54 19.86 -4.08
CA ARG A 374 22.24 20.89 -3.07
C ARG A 374 22.99 20.66 -1.77
N GLU A 375 23.02 19.41 -1.29
CA GLU A 375 23.67 19.03 -0.04
C GLU A 375 25.20 19.16 -0.12
N SER A 376 25.79 18.84 -1.27
CA SER A 376 27.25 18.97 -1.49
C SER A 376 27.72 20.40 -1.77
N ALA A 377 26.78 21.32 -2.02
CA ALA A 377 27.05 22.74 -2.26
C ALA A 377 26.87 23.62 -1.01
N ALA A 378 26.27 23.09 0.06
CA ALA A 378 26.14 23.72 1.37
C ALA A 378 27.42 23.55 2.18
#